data_AF-A0A2T5FXT4-F1
#
_entry.id   AF-A0A2T5FXT4-F1
#
_cell.length_a   1.000
_cell.length_b   1.000
_cell.length_c   1.000
_cell.angle_alpha   90.00
_cell.angle_beta   90.00
_cell.angle_gamma   90.00
#
_symmetry.space_group_name_H-M   'P 1'
#
loop_
_entity.id
_entity.type
_entity.pdbx_description
1 polymer ?
#
loop_
_entity_poly.entity_id
_entity_poly.type
_entity_poly.pdbx_seq_one_letter_code
_entity_poly.pdbx_strand_id
1 'polypeptide(L)'
;MAAKDVKFSRDARERILRGVDILADAVKVTLGPKGRNVVIDKSFGAPRITKDGVTVAKEIELKDKFENIGAQLVREVASKTNDVAGDGTTTATVLAQAIVREGLRSVAAGINPMDLKRGIDLAVEKVVIDLKSRSKPVAGTNEVAQVGVISANGDTVVGEKIAEAMEKVGKEGVITVEEAKGLDFELDVVEGMQFDRGYLSPYFITNPEKMLVELQDPYILIHEKKLSNLQAILPILEAVVQSGRPLLIIAEDIEGEALATLVVNKLRGGLKVAAVKAPGFGDRRKAMLEDIAILTDGELISEDLGIKLENVTIGMLGTAKRVSIDKDNTTIVDGAGQADAIKGRVEAIRRQIENTTSDYDREKLQERLAKLAGGVAVIKVGGATEVEVKERKDRVDDALHATRAAVEEGIVPGGGTALLYATKVLDGLKGINDDQTRGIDIIRRALQAPVRQIAQNAGHDGAVIAGKLLDGNDETLGFNAATDAYENLVSAGVIDPTKVVRTALQDAASVAGLLITTEAAVSDIPEEKPAAGGMPGGMGGMGGMDF
;
A
#
# COMPACT_ATOMS: atom_id res chain seq x y z
N MET A 1 36.18 1.03 2.17
CA MET A 1 35.06 1.46 1.31
C MET A 1 35.45 1.17 -0.12
N ALA A 2 34.53 0.63 -0.93
CA ALA A 2 34.77 0.45 -2.36
C ALA A 2 35.02 1.83 -3.02
N ALA A 3 35.82 1.84 -4.09
CA ALA A 3 36.05 3.04 -4.87
C ALA A 3 34.73 3.51 -5.52
N LYS A 4 34.57 4.83 -5.68
CA LYS A 4 33.33 5.45 -6.15
C LYS A 4 33.52 6.07 -7.53
N ASP A 5 32.54 5.89 -8.41
CA ASP A 5 32.42 6.66 -9.66
C ASP A 5 31.57 7.90 -9.38
N VAL A 6 31.99 9.06 -9.87
CA VAL A 6 31.34 10.34 -9.66
C VAL A 6 31.08 11.00 -11.01
N LYS A 7 29.81 11.29 -11.30
CA LYS A 7 29.39 12.07 -12.48
C LYS A 7 28.83 13.41 -12.05
N PHE A 8 29.02 14.42 -12.88
CA PHE A 8 28.60 15.79 -12.60
C PHE A 8 27.67 16.32 -13.68
N SER A 9 26.87 17.31 -13.28
CA SER A 9 26.07 18.18 -14.13
C SER A 9 25.26 17.41 -15.16
N ARG A 10 25.52 17.65 -16.46
CA ARG A 10 24.77 17.11 -17.59
C ARG A 10 24.89 15.59 -17.71
N ASP A 11 26.08 15.01 -17.56
CA ASP A 11 26.28 13.55 -17.72
C ASP A 11 25.52 12.77 -16.63
N ALA A 12 25.55 13.27 -15.39
CA ALA A 12 24.75 12.69 -14.30
C ALA A 12 23.25 12.78 -14.62
N ARG A 13 22.76 13.96 -15.01
CA ARG A 13 21.33 14.20 -15.28
C ARG A 13 20.80 13.39 -16.47
N GLU A 14 21.56 13.26 -17.55
CA GLU A 14 21.15 12.48 -18.72
C GLU A 14 21.04 10.98 -18.41
N ARG A 15 21.99 10.42 -17.65
CA ARG A 15 21.93 9.02 -17.22
C ARG A 15 20.75 8.75 -16.29
N ILE A 16 20.57 9.60 -15.29
CA ILE A 16 19.44 9.50 -14.38
C ILE A 16 18.12 9.59 -15.16
N LEU A 17 17.99 10.51 -16.12
CA LEU A 17 16.80 10.65 -16.96
C LEU A 17 16.53 9.40 -17.80
N ARG A 18 17.56 8.75 -18.36
CA ARG A 18 17.38 7.47 -19.06
C ARG A 18 16.80 6.40 -18.14
N GLY A 19 17.29 6.32 -16.90
CA GLY A 19 16.75 5.41 -15.89
C GLY A 19 15.28 5.67 -15.54
N VAL A 20 14.95 6.95 -15.31
CA VAL A 20 13.57 7.42 -15.10
C VAL A 20 12.68 6.98 -16.27
N ASP A 21 13.16 7.18 -17.50
CA ASP A 21 12.41 6.87 -18.71
C ASP A 21 12.19 5.37 -18.92
N ILE A 22 13.22 4.55 -18.70
CA ILE A 22 13.08 3.09 -18.82
C ILE A 22 12.00 2.56 -17.85
N LEU A 23 12.04 2.99 -16.59
CA LEU A 23 11.04 2.56 -15.61
C LEU A 23 9.65 3.09 -15.95
N ALA A 24 9.54 4.39 -16.25
CA ALA A 24 8.25 5.00 -16.53
C ALA A 24 7.63 4.47 -17.83
N ASP A 25 8.41 4.22 -18.86
CA ASP A 25 7.95 3.67 -20.14
C ASP A 25 7.46 2.22 -19.98
N ALA A 26 8.07 1.43 -19.09
CA ALA A 26 7.60 0.08 -18.77
C ALA A 26 6.31 0.09 -17.92
N VAL A 27 6.16 1.04 -17.01
CA VAL A 27 4.98 1.15 -16.12
C VAL A 27 3.78 1.75 -16.85
N LYS A 28 3.97 2.84 -17.60
CA LYS A 28 2.86 3.63 -18.17
C LYS A 28 2.01 2.90 -19.22
N VAL A 29 2.50 1.78 -19.77
CA VAL A 29 1.72 0.94 -20.68
C VAL A 29 0.51 0.30 -20.00
N THR A 30 0.51 0.21 -18.67
CA THR A 30 -0.60 -0.34 -17.89
C THR A 30 -1.69 0.69 -17.58
N LEU A 31 -1.44 1.99 -17.81
CA LEU A 31 -2.34 3.06 -17.39
C LEU A 31 -3.68 3.06 -18.18
N GLY A 32 -4.79 3.15 -17.44
CA GLY A 32 -6.13 3.31 -17.99
C GLY A 32 -6.81 1.99 -18.39
N PRO A 33 -8.10 2.03 -18.78
CA PRO A 33 -8.91 0.81 -19.00
C PRO A 33 -8.40 -0.06 -20.16
N LYS A 34 -7.76 0.57 -21.17
CA LYS A 34 -7.12 -0.11 -22.30
C LYS A 34 -5.61 -0.31 -22.11
N GLY A 35 -5.12 -0.20 -20.87
CA GLY A 35 -3.75 -0.53 -20.49
C GLY A 35 -3.42 -2.00 -20.79
N ARG A 36 -2.17 -2.24 -21.17
CA ARG A 36 -1.64 -3.58 -21.53
C ARG A 36 -0.93 -4.21 -20.35
N ASN A 37 -0.83 -5.54 -20.37
CA ASN A 37 -0.11 -6.29 -19.35
C ASN A 37 1.41 -6.19 -19.57
N VAL A 38 2.15 -6.22 -18.47
CA VAL A 38 3.59 -6.42 -18.46
C VAL A 38 3.89 -7.85 -18.03
N VAL A 39 4.82 -8.51 -18.73
CA VAL A 39 5.28 -9.85 -18.42
C VAL A 39 6.62 -9.74 -17.68
N ILE A 40 6.69 -10.38 -16.53
CA ILE A 40 7.84 -10.35 -15.63
C ILE A 40 8.38 -11.76 -15.48
N ASP A 41 9.63 -11.95 -15.89
CA ASP A 41 10.32 -13.23 -15.73
C ASP A 41 10.58 -13.52 -14.25
N LYS A 42 10.56 -14.80 -13.88
CA LYS A 42 10.85 -15.26 -12.52
C LYS A 42 11.92 -16.34 -12.60
N SER A 43 12.89 -16.28 -11.68
CA SER A 43 14.00 -17.24 -11.65
C SER A 43 13.55 -18.71 -11.53
N PHE A 44 12.35 -18.95 -11.01
CA PHE A 44 11.71 -20.26 -10.96
C PHE A 44 10.20 -20.12 -11.16
N GLY A 45 9.59 -21.07 -11.85
CA GLY A 45 8.14 -21.12 -12.10
C GLY A 45 7.70 -20.40 -13.37
N ALA A 46 6.40 -20.10 -13.46
CA ALA A 46 5.82 -19.38 -14.60
C ALA A 46 6.06 -17.86 -14.46
N PRO A 47 6.17 -17.12 -15.57
CA PRO A 47 6.29 -15.66 -15.53
C PRO A 47 5.02 -15.03 -14.92
N ARG A 48 5.20 -13.88 -14.24
CA ARG A 48 4.09 -13.10 -13.69
C ARG A 48 3.58 -12.15 -14.77
N ILE A 49 2.27 -12.11 -14.96
CA ILE A 49 1.60 -11.16 -15.86
C ILE A 49 0.79 -10.21 -14.98
N THR A 50 1.00 -8.90 -15.13
CA THR A 50 0.33 -7.91 -14.28
C THR A 50 0.03 -6.60 -15.02
N LYS A 51 -0.97 -5.86 -14.53
CA LYS A 51 -1.22 -4.44 -14.85
C LYS A 51 -0.85 -3.49 -13.70
N ASP A 52 -0.47 -4.02 -12.55
CA ASP A 52 -0.11 -3.19 -11.41
C ASP A 52 1.24 -2.50 -11.65
N GLY A 53 1.21 -1.16 -11.62
CA GLY A 53 2.37 -0.31 -11.82
C GLY A 53 3.44 -0.46 -10.74
N VAL A 54 3.08 -0.70 -9.48
CA VAL A 54 4.09 -0.85 -8.41
C VAL A 54 4.79 -2.19 -8.50
N THR A 55 4.08 -3.26 -8.85
CA THR A 55 4.68 -4.56 -9.14
C THR A 55 5.69 -4.46 -10.29
N VAL A 56 5.33 -3.77 -11.39
CA VAL A 56 6.27 -3.57 -12.51
C VAL A 56 7.48 -2.73 -12.08
N ALA A 57 7.26 -1.63 -11.36
CA ALA A 57 8.35 -0.75 -10.91
C ALA A 57 9.32 -1.47 -9.96
N LYS A 58 8.83 -2.38 -9.11
CA LYS A 58 9.65 -3.14 -8.15
C LYS A 58 10.63 -4.10 -8.82
N GLU A 59 10.31 -4.59 -10.01
CA GLU A 59 11.09 -5.61 -10.73
C GLU A 59 12.15 -4.99 -11.67
N ILE A 60 12.19 -3.66 -11.79
CA ILE A 60 13.14 -2.96 -12.65
C ILE A 60 14.40 -2.60 -11.86
N GLU A 61 15.49 -3.31 -12.16
CA GLU A 61 16.84 -2.98 -11.74
C GLU A 61 17.75 -2.85 -12.97
N LEU A 62 18.44 -1.71 -13.09
CA LEU A 62 19.27 -1.41 -14.25
C LEU A 62 20.74 -1.72 -13.98
N LYS A 63 21.42 -2.23 -15.01
CA LYS A 63 22.85 -2.58 -14.95
C LYS A 63 23.74 -1.34 -14.76
N ASP A 64 23.47 -0.26 -15.50
CA ASP A 64 24.17 1.00 -15.29
C ASP A 64 23.71 1.63 -13.97
N LYS A 65 24.64 1.88 -13.07
CA LYS A 65 24.31 2.33 -11.72
C LYS A 65 23.72 3.74 -11.67
N PHE A 66 24.07 4.63 -12.61
CA PHE A 66 23.53 5.98 -12.67
C PHE A 66 22.12 6.01 -13.26
N GLU A 67 21.87 5.19 -14.27
CA GLU A 67 20.51 4.93 -14.76
C GLU A 67 19.68 4.27 -13.66
N ASN A 68 20.24 3.29 -12.94
CA ASN A 68 19.54 2.64 -11.84
C ASN A 68 19.14 3.63 -10.73
N ILE A 69 19.99 4.61 -10.38
CA ILE A 69 19.61 5.67 -9.42
C ILE A 69 18.31 6.36 -9.86
N GLY A 70 18.19 6.72 -11.14
CA GLY A 70 16.96 7.32 -11.68
C GLY A 70 15.74 6.40 -11.59
N ALA A 71 15.90 5.13 -11.96
CA ALA A 71 14.84 4.14 -11.83
C ALA A 71 14.40 3.96 -10.37
N GLN A 72 15.34 3.77 -9.44
CA GLN A 72 15.04 3.56 -8.02
C GLN A 72 14.30 4.75 -7.39
N LEU A 73 14.62 5.99 -7.81
CA LEU A 73 13.93 7.17 -7.32
C LEU A 73 12.46 7.23 -7.78
N VAL A 74 12.16 6.83 -9.01
CA VAL A 74 10.77 6.77 -9.50
C VAL A 74 10.03 5.58 -8.92
N ARG A 75 10.71 4.45 -8.69
CA ARG A 75 10.14 3.31 -7.94
C ARG A 75 9.71 3.74 -6.53
N GLU A 76 10.46 4.62 -5.88
CA GLU A 76 10.10 5.18 -4.58
C GLU A 76 8.82 6.01 -4.65
N VAL A 77 8.62 6.79 -5.73
CA VAL A 77 7.34 7.51 -5.98
C VAL A 77 6.19 6.51 -6.02
N ALA A 78 6.31 5.47 -6.84
CA ALA A 78 5.26 4.46 -7.00
C ALA A 78 4.95 3.76 -5.67
N SER A 79 5.99 3.38 -4.92
CA SER A 79 5.84 2.68 -3.63
C SER A 79 5.19 3.58 -2.58
N LYS A 80 5.62 4.84 -2.44
CA LYS A 80 5.08 5.76 -1.46
C LYS A 80 3.63 6.15 -1.74
N THR A 81 3.28 6.36 -3.01
CA THR A 81 1.89 6.61 -3.40
C THR A 81 1.01 5.39 -3.07
N ASN A 82 1.52 4.17 -3.31
CA ASN A 82 0.84 2.94 -2.89
C ASN A 82 0.63 2.87 -1.37
N ASP A 83 1.65 3.18 -0.58
CA ASP A 83 1.56 3.10 0.88
C ASP A 83 0.53 4.08 1.45
N VAL A 84 0.35 5.25 0.83
CA VAL A 84 -0.54 6.31 1.33
C VAL A 84 -1.97 6.17 0.81
N ALA A 85 -2.13 5.79 -0.46
CA ALA A 85 -3.42 5.80 -1.14
C ALA A 85 -3.88 4.43 -1.68
N GLY A 86 -2.95 3.47 -1.82
CA GLY A 86 -3.18 2.12 -2.33
C GLY A 86 -3.59 2.01 -3.79
N ASP A 87 -3.51 3.12 -4.53
CA ASP A 87 -3.72 3.19 -5.98
C ASP A 87 -3.01 4.46 -6.53
N GLY A 88 -2.96 4.63 -7.85
CA GLY A 88 -2.40 5.78 -8.54
C GLY A 88 -0.90 5.70 -8.78
N THR A 89 -0.29 4.54 -8.54
CA THR A 89 1.17 4.30 -8.68
C THR A 89 1.66 4.57 -10.10
N THR A 90 0.90 4.12 -11.10
CA THR A 90 1.16 4.38 -12.52
C THR A 90 0.99 5.87 -12.85
N THR A 91 -0.05 6.53 -12.33
CA THR A 91 -0.28 7.97 -12.51
C THR A 91 0.86 8.80 -11.93
N ALA A 92 1.32 8.46 -10.72
CA ALA A 92 2.44 9.13 -10.07
C ALA A 92 3.74 8.97 -10.89
N THR A 93 3.98 7.78 -11.44
CA THR A 93 5.11 7.49 -12.33
C THR A 93 5.07 8.34 -13.61
N VAL A 94 3.92 8.44 -14.26
CA VAL A 94 3.72 9.27 -15.47
C VAL A 94 3.94 10.75 -15.17
N LEU A 95 3.41 11.25 -14.05
CA LEU A 95 3.61 12.62 -13.61
C LEU A 95 5.10 12.89 -13.31
N ALA A 96 5.77 11.98 -12.60
CA ALA A 96 7.19 12.11 -12.26
C ALA A 96 8.04 12.21 -13.54
N GLN A 97 7.80 11.32 -14.51
CA GLN A 97 8.49 11.36 -15.81
C GLN A 97 8.28 12.71 -16.51
N ALA A 98 7.06 13.22 -16.56
CA ALA A 98 6.74 14.47 -17.23
C ALA A 98 7.41 15.68 -16.57
N ILE A 99 7.37 15.76 -15.23
CA ILE A 99 7.99 16.86 -14.46
C ILE A 99 9.52 16.82 -14.62
N VAL A 100 10.13 15.64 -14.49
CA VAL A 100 11.59 15.48 -14.63
C VAL A 100 12.06 15.87 -16.03
N ARG A 101 11.40 15.39 -17.09
CA ARG A 101 11.78 15.72 -18.48
C ARG A 101 11.74 17.22 -18.76
N GLU A 102 10.64 17.89 -18.41
CA GLU A 102 10.50 19.33 -18.65
C GLU A 102 11.39 20.17 -17.72
N GLY A 103 11.61 19.71 -16.48
CA GLY A 103 12.52 20.32 -15.53
C GLY A 103 13.98 20.25 -15.97
N LEU A 104 14.47 19.07 -16.33
CA LEU A 104 15.84 18.90 -16.82
C LEU A 104 16.09 19.66 -18.13
N ARG A 105 15.10 19.74 -19.02
CA ARG A 105 15.17 20.61 -20.21
C ARG A 105 15.32 22.08 -19.83
N SER A 106 14.60 22.54 -18.81
CA SER A 106 14.68 23.92 -18.32
C SER A 106 16.04 24.21 -17.67
N VAL A 107 16.58 23.28 -16.88
CA VAL A 107 17.94 23.43 -16.32
C VAL A 107 19.00 23.44 -17.43
N ALA A 108 18.85 22.62 -18.47
CA ALA A 108 19.75 22.62 -19.62
C ALA A 108 19.73 23.96 -20.38
N ALA A 109 18.63 24.73 -20.29
CA ALA A 109 18.51 26.08 -20.82
C ALA A 109 19.10 27.18 -19.90
N GLY A 110 19.73 26.80 -18.78
CA GLY A 110 20.40 27.72 -17.85
C GLY A 110 19.51 28.27 -16.74
N ILE A 111 18.28 27.76 -16.59
CA ILE A 111 17.34 28.20 -15.56
C ILE A 111 17.75 27.65 -14.19
N ASN A 112 17.61 28.44 -13.12
CA ASN A 112 18.02 28.04 -11.78
C ASN A 112 17.17 26.86 -11.26
N PRO A 113 17.79 25.69 -10.96
CA PRO A 113 17.06 24.51 -10.47
C PRO A 113 16.28 24.75 -9.17
N MET A 114 16.80 25.58 -8.27
CA MET A 114 16.17 25.85 -6.98
C MET A 114 14.90 26.68 -7.14
N ASP A 115 14.91 27.65 -8.05
CA ASP A 115 13.72 28.44 -8.36
C ASP A 115 12.70 27.64 -9.18
N LEU A 116 13.14 26.77 -10.10
CA LEU A 116 12.25 25.79 -10.73
C LEU A 116 11.50 24.97 -9.68
N LYS A 117 12.22 24.42 -8.69
CA LYS A 117 11.62 23.64 -7.61
C LYS A 117 10.59 24.45 -6.82
N ARG A 118 10.91 25.69 -6.43
CA ARG A 118 9.96 26.56 -5.69
C ARG A 118 8.69 26.85 -6.51
N GLY A 119 8.84 27.07 -7.81
CA GLY A 119 7.70 27.24 -8.72
C GLY A 119 6.84 25.98 -8.85
N ILE A 120 7.48 24.80 -8.92
CA ILE A 120 6.81 23.49 -8.90
C ILE A 120 6.02 23.31 -7.61
N ASP A 121 6.65 23.53 -6.44
CA ASP A 121 6.02 23.37 -5.13
C ASP A 121 4.79 24.29 -5.00
N LEU A 122 4.91 25.56 -5.42
CA LEU A 122 3.81 26.53 -5.42
C LEU A 122 2.63 26.10 -6.31
N ALA A 123 2.92 25.61 -7.52
CA ALA A 123 1.87 25.16 -8.44
C ALA A 123 1.16 23.91 -7.90
N VAL A 124 1.90 22.96 -7.33
CA VAL A 124 1.33 21.74 -6.72
C VAL A 124 0.41 22.11 -5.55
N GLU A 125 0.81 23.04 -4.69
CA GLU A 125 -0.03 23.50 -3.57
C GLU A 125 -1.39 24.04 -4.08
N LYS A 126 -1.37 24.89 -5.11
CA LYS A 126 -2.59 25.44 -5.71
C LYS A 126 -3.48 24.38 -6.33
N VAL A 127 -2.89 23.42 -7.03
CA VAL A 127 -3.62 22.30 -7.64
C VAL A 127 -4.24 21.40 -6.58
N VAL A 128 -3.53 21.09 -5.48
CA VAL A 128 -4.06 20.26 -4.40
C VAL A 128 -5.24 20.94 -3.70
N ILE A 129 -5.16 22.25 -3.47
CA ILE A 129 -6.28 23.04 -2.90
C ILE A 129 -7.50 22.97 -3.83
N ASP A 130 -7.30 23.13 -5.13
CA ASP A 130 -8.36 23.04 -6.13
C ASP A 130 -8.99 21.64 -6.24
N LEU A 131 -8.17 20.58 -6.22
CA LEU A 131 -8.67 19.21 -6.22
C LEU A 131 -9.55 18.92 -4.99
N LYS A 132 -9.15 19.42 -3.81
CA LYS A 132 -9.93 19.28 -2.58
C LYS A 132 -11.24 20.05 -2.63
N SER A 133 -11.25 21.26 -3.21
CA SER A 133 -12.47 22.07 -3.32
C SER A 133 -13.49 21.49 -4.32
N ARG A 134 -13.02 20.76 -5.34
CA ARG A 134 -13.86 20.05 -6.32
C ARG A 134 -14.26 18.64 -5.91
N SER A 135 -13.70 18.12 -4.81
CA SER A 135 -14.00 16.78 -4.31
C SER A 135 -15.45 16.64 -3.87
N LYS A 136 -16.08 15.53 -4.23
CA LYS A 136 -17.44 15.17 -3.78
C LYS A 136 -17.37 14.07 -2.72
N PRO A 137 -18.02 14.22 -1.56
CA PRO A 137 -18.09 13.15 -0.56
C PRO A 137 -18.77 11.90 -1.11
N VAL A 138 -18.28 10.72 -0.73
CA VAL A 138 -18.92 9.44 -1.04
C VAL A 138 -20.02 9.16 -0.02
N ALA A 139 -21.27 9.19 -0.48
CA ALA A 139 -22.45 9.09 0.38
C ALA A 139 -23.19 7.75 0.23
N GLY A 140 -23.07 7.06 -0.91
CA GLY A 140 -23.85 5.85 -1.20
C GLY A 140 -23.03 4.64 -1.62
N THR A 141 -23.60 3.44 -1.42
CA THR A 141 -23.04 2.14 -1.85
C THR A 141 -22.71 2.11 -3.34
N ASN A 142 -23.48 2.80 -4.18
CA ASN A 142 -23.24 2.86 -5.64
C ASN A 142 -21.93 3.56 -5.99
N GLU A 143 -21.59 4.66 -5.33
CA GLU A 143 -20.35 5.41 -5.57
C GLU A 143 -19.15 4.60 -5.07
N VAL A 144 -19.29 3.92 -3.93
CA VAL A 144 -18.30 2.97 -3.38
C VAL A 144 -18.05 1.85 -4.39
N ALA A 145 -19.11 1.25 -4.95
CA ALA A 145 -18.99 0.22 -5.97
C ALA A 145 -18.27 0.75 -7.21
N GLN A 146 -18.64 1.94 -7.72
CA GLN A 146 -17.99 2.54 -8.88
C GLN A 146 -16.49 2.75 -8.69
N VAL A 147 -16.06 3.27 -7.53
CA VAL A 147 -14.63 3.38 -7.20
C VAL A 147 -13.96 2.01 -7.21
N GLY A 148 -14.59 1.01 -6.58
CA GLY A 148 -14.09 -0.36 -6.57
C GLY A 148 -13.98 -0.96 -7.97
N VAL A 149 -14.97 -0.75 -8.85
CA VAL A 149 -14.97 -1.23 -10.24
C VAL A 149 -13.83 -0.59 -11.05
N ILE A 150 -13.67 0.73 -10.96
CA ILE A 150 -12.61 1.45 -11.70
C ILE A 150 -11.23 0.97 -11.25
N SER A 151 -11.02 0.88 -9.94
CA SER A 151 -9.75 0.44 -9.35
C SER A 151 -9.48 -1.03 -9.65
N ALA A 152 -10.52 -1.85 -9.76
CA ALA A 152 -10.43 -3.25 -10.17
C ALA A 152 -10.42 -3.45 -11.69
N ASN A 153 -9.94 -2.49 -12.48
CA ASN A 153 -9.83 -2.60 -13.94
C ASN A 153 -11.16 -2.90 -14.67
N GLY A 154 -12.27 -2.38 -14.19
CA GLY A 154 -13.60 -2.59 -14.74
C GLY A 154 -14.30 -3.86 -14.25
N ASP A 155 -13.77 -4.53 -13.22
CA ASP A 155 -14.37 -5.73 -12.64
C ASP A 155 -15.55 -5.37 -11.74
N THR A 156 -16.77 -5.57 -12.26
CA THR A 156 -18.01 -5.26 -11.56
C THR A 156 -18.22 -6.14 -10.33
N VAL A 157 -17.80 -7.40 -10.38
CA VAL A 157 -17.96 -8.35 -9.27
C VAL A 157 -17.13 -7.89 -8.07
N VAL A 158 -15.89 -7.47 -8.32
CA VAL A 158 -15.00 -6.95 -7.26
C VAL A 158 -15.59 -5.68 -6.64
N GLY A 159 -15.99 -4.70 -7.46
CA GLY A 159 -16.54 -3.44 -6.95
C GLY A 159 -17.83 -3.63 -6.15
N GLU A 160 -18.74 -4.48 -6.61
CA GLU A 160 -19.97 -4.82 -5.88
C GLU A 160 -19.68 -5.51 -4.55
N LYS A 161 -18.74 -6.47 -4.52
CA LYS A 161 -18.37 -7.18 -3.29
C LYS A 161 -17.70 -6.28 -2.26
N ILE A 162 -16.86 -5.35 -2.69
CA ILE A 162 -16.27 -4.34 -1.81
C ILE A 162 -17.35 -3.43 -1.22
N ALA A 163 -18.30 -3.00 -2.06
CA ALA A 163 -19.40 -2.16 -1.59
C ALA A 163 -20.31 -2.90 -0.60
N GLU A 164 -20.64 -4.17 -0.87
CA GLU A 164 -21.40 -5.04 0.04
C GLU A 164 -20.65 -5.24 1.37
N ALA A 165 -19.32 -5.42 1.32
CA ALA A 165 -18.49 -5.54 2.52
C ALA A 165 -18.53 -4.26 3.36
N MET A 166 -18.29 -3.10 2.74
CA MET A 166 -18.31 -1.80 3.43
C MET A 166 -19.69 -1.45 4.01
N GLU A 167 -20.77 -1.88 3.37
CA GLU A 167 -22.12 -1.72 3.90
C GLU A 167 -22.35 -2.58 5.16
N LYS A 168 -21.84 -3.82 5.17
CA LYS A 168 -21.99 -4.72 6.32
C LYS A 168 -21.15 -4.33 7.53
N VAL A 169 -19.88 -3.94 7.34
CA VAL A 169 -18.97 -3.61 8.46
C VAL A 169 -18.93 -2.11 8.78
N GLY A 170 -19.55 -1.27 7.94
CA GLY A 170 -19.53 0.18 8.06
C GLY A 170 -18.23 0.82 7.54
N LYS A 171 -18.21 2.17 7.50
CA LYS A 171 -17.08 2.95 6.96
C LYS A 171 -15.75 2.73 7.70
N GLU A 172 -15.82 2.45 9.01
CA GLU A 172 -14.66 2.16 9.86
C GLU A 172 -14.44 0.65 10.06
N GLY A 173 -15.24 -0.18 9.40
CA GLY A 173 -15.13 -1.62 9.48
C GLY A 173 -13.89 -2.16 8.80
N VAL A 174 -13.40 -3.29 9.31
CA VAL A 174 -12.21 -3.94 8.78
C VAL A 174 -12.63 -4.90 7.67
N ILE A 175 -11.98 -4.77 6.51
CA ILE A 175 -12.15 -5.67 5.36
C ILE A 175 -10.80 -6.31 5.09
N THR A 176 -10.79 -7.63 4.92
CA THR A 176 -9.62 -8.43 4.59
C THR A 176 -9.89 -9.28 3.36
N VAL A 177 -8.84 -9.61 2.62
CA VAL A 177 -8.94 -10.45 1.41
C VAL A 177 -8.24 -11.78 1.65
N GLU A 178 -8.86 -12.87 1.21
CA GLU A 178 -8.37 -14.25 1.34
C GLU A 178 -8.42 -14.98 -0.01
N GLU A 179 -7.56 -16.00 -0.15
CA GLU A 179 -7.57 -16.87 -1.32
C GLU A 179 -8.57 -18.00 -1.09
N ALA A 180 -9.53 -18.14 -2.02
CA ALA A 180 -10.49 -19.23 -2.02
C ALA A 180 -9.95 -20.41 -2.85
N LYS A 181 -10.29 -21.64 -2.46
CA LYS A 181 -10.05 -22.84 -3.29
C LYS A 181 -11.09 -23.00 -4.40
N GLY A 182 -12.21 -22.29 -4.31
CA GLY A 182 -13.30 -22.31 -5.29
C GLY A 182 -13.08 -21.35 -6.45
N LEU A 183 -14.01 -21.38 -7.41
CA LEU A 183 -14.04 -20.44 -8.54
C LEU A 183 -14.70 -19.11 -8.17
N ASP A 184 -15.59 -19.13 -7.18
CA ASP A 184 -16.49 -18.03 -6.86
C ASP A 184 -15.89 -17.03 -5.87
N PHE A 185 -16.37 -15.78 -5.94
CA PHE A 185 -16.10 -14.75 -4.94
C PHE A 185 -17.13 -14.83 -3.82
N GLU A 186 -16.68 -15.06 -2.59
CA GLU A 186 -17.52 -15.12 -1.40
C GLU A 186 -17.24 -13.93 -0.48
N LEU A 187 -18.27 -13.45 0.21
CA LEU A 187 -18.14 -12.43 1.25
C LEU A 187 -18.72 -12.99 2.54
N ASP A 188 -17.85 -13.19 3.52
CA ASP A 188 -18.24 -13.57 4.89
C ASP A 188 -18.01 -12.39 5.84
N VAL A 189 -18.85 -12.29 6.86
CA VAL A 189 -18.60 -11.39 7.99
C VAL A 189 -18.38 -12.27 9.20
N VAL A 190 -17.19 -12.16 9.78
CA VAL A 190 -16.76 -12.95 10.93
C VAL A 190 -16.49 -12.05 12.12
N GLU A 191 -16.48 -12.63 13.31
CA GLU A 191 -16.12 -11.93 14.53
C GLU A 191 -14.61 -11.70 14.53
N GLY A 192 -14.18 -10.45 14.61
CA GLY A 192 -12.78 -10.07 14.54
C GLY A 192 -12.56 -8.61 14.92
N MET A 193 -11.30 -8.20 15.01
CA MET A 193 -10.94 -6.82 15.33
C MET A 193 -9.59 -6.42 14.74
N GLN A 194 -9.39 -5.12 14.52
CA GLN A 194 -8.09 -4.53 14.20
C GLN A 194 -7.69 -3.48 15.24
N PHE A 195 -6.40 -3.41 15.56
CA PHE A 195 -5.84 -2.36 16.40
C PHE A 195 -4.47 -1.89 15.91
N ASP A 196 -4.13 -0.64 16.27
CA ASP A 196 -3.07 0.16 15.66
C ASP A 196 -1.72 -0.11 16.34
N ARG A 197 -1.31 -1.38 16.36
CA ARG A 197 0.01 -1.85 16.80
C ARG A 197 0.52 -2.91 15.83
N GLY A 198 1.61 -2.61 15.12
CA GLY A 198 2.27 -3.56 14.23
C GLY A 198 3.33 -4.41 14.89
N TYR A 199 4.08 -5.14 14.06
CA TYR A 199 5.15 -6.03 14.52
C TYR A 199 6.29 -5.25 15.19
N LEU A 200 6.82 -5.78 16.30
CA LEU A 200 7.96 -5.17 16.99
C LEU A 200 9.29 -5.31 16.23
N SER A 201 9.36 -6.27 15.32
CA SER A 201 10.55 -6.53 14.51
C SER A 201 10.17 -6.93 13.08
N PRO A 202 10.75 -6.30 12.04
CA PRO A 202 10.57 -6.73 10.65
C PRO A 202 11.01 -8.17 10.42
N TYR A 203 11.85 -8.73 11.31
CA TYR A 203 12.25 -10.12 11.22
C TYR A 203 11.10 -11.09 11.45
N PHE A 204 9.93 -10.67 11.95
CA PHE A 204 8.75 -11.54 12.05
C PHE A 204 8.02 -11.74 10.72
N ILE A 205 8.25 -10.90 9.71
CA ILE A 205 7.59 -10.95 8.39
C ILE A 205 7.63 -12.36 7.81
N THR A 206 6.47 -12.85 7.37
CA THR A 206 6.30 -14.15 6.69
C THR A 206 6.05 -13.96 5.20
N ASN A 207 5.52 -12.81 4.79
CA ASN A 207 5.33 -12.41 3.41
C ASN A 207 6.18 -11.16 3.09
N PRO A 208 7.40 -11.32 2.55
CA PRO A 208 8.31 -10.21 2.24
C PRO A 208 7.79 -9.27 1.14
N GLU A 209 6.91 -9.74 0.25
CA GLU A 209 6.39 -8.92 -0.86
C GLU A 209 5.40 -7.86 -0.35
N LYS A 210 4.52 -8.26 0.57
CA LYS A 210 3.52 -7.38 1.20
C LYS A 210 4.02 -6.77 2.52
N MET A 211 5.20 -7.16 3.00
CA MET A 211 5.74 -6.77 4.31
C MET A 211 4.79 -7.12 5.47
N LEU A 212 4.16 -8.30 5.39
CA LEU A 212 3.17 -8.77 6.36
C LEU A 212 3.67 -9.98 7.15
N VAL A 213 3.24 -10.06 8.41
CA VAL A 213 3.20 -11.31 9.16
C VAL A 213 1.81 -11.92 8.99
N GLU A 214 1.76 -13.17 8.55
CA GLU A 214 0.53 -13.94 8.39
C GLU A 214 0.64 -15.21 9.24
N LEU A 215 -0.23 -15.31 10.25
CA LEU A 215 -0.32 -16.47 11.15
C LEU A 215 -1.66 -17.17 10.92
N GLN A 216 -1.61 -18.44 10.55
CA GLN A 216 -2.79 -19.31 10.40
C GLN A 216 -3.00 -20.13 11.67
N ASP A 217 -4.24 -20.18 12.14
CA ASP A 217 -4.68 -20.82 13.37
C ASP A 217 -3.76 -20.54 14.58
N PRO A 218 -3.36 -19.28 14.87
CA PRO A 218 -2.41 -19.01 15.95
C PRO A 218 -3.02 -19.23 17.35
N TYR A 219 -2.14 -19.52 18.29
CA TYR A 219 -2.37 -19.23 19.70
C TYR A 219 -2.04 -17.76 19.99
N ILE A 220 -2.75 -17.16 20.94
CA ILE A 220 -2.63 -15.74 21.29
C ILE A 220 -2.38 -15.63 22.80
N LEU A 221 -1.17 -15.23 23.17
CA LEU A 221 -0.81 -14.91 24.55
C LEU A 221 -1.13 -13.43 24.83
N ILE A 222 -2.02 -13.19 25.79
CA ILE A 222 -2.49 -11.86 26.16
C ILE A 222 -1.95 -11.53 27.54
N HIS A 223 -0.90 -10.72 27.60
CA HIS A 223 -0.20 -10.40 28.83
C HIS A 223 -0.26 -8.91 29.15
N GLU A 224 -0.59 -8.56 30.40
CA GLU A 224 -0.79 -7.15 30.76
C GLU A 224 0.52 -6.36 30.89
N LYS A 225 1.60 -7.03 31.33
CA LYS A 225 2.88 -6.38 31.67
C LYS A 225 3.92 -6.52 30.57
N LYS A 226 5.07 -5.88 30.80
CA LYS A 226 6.24 -5.91 29.93
C LYS A 226 6.98 -7.25 30.01
N LEU A 227 7.37 -7.79 28.86
CA LEU A 227 8.21 -8.97 28.75
C LEU A 227 9.66 -8.58 28.42
N SER A 228 10.52 -8.62 29.44
CA SER A 228 11.97 -8.34 29.29
C SER A 228 12.83 -9.62 29.26
N ASN A 229 12.33 -10.73 29.82
CA ASN A 229 12.99 -12.03 29.83
C ASN A 229 12.02 -13.13 29.33
N LEU A 230 12.57 -14.24 28.81
CA LEU A 230 11.76 -15.37 28.36
C LEU A 230 11.60 -16.47 29.41
N GLN A 231 12.35 -16.44 30.50
CA GLN A 231 12.40 -17.55 31.46
C GLN A 231 11.00 -17.90 31.99
N ALA A 232 10.19 -16.88 32.27
CA ALA A 232 8.81 -17.04 32.73
C ALA A 232 7.85 -17.59 31.66
N ILE A 233 8.18 -17.50 30.36
CA ILE A 233 7.34 -17.98 29.25
C ILE A 233 7.90 -19.21 28.53
N LEU A 234 9.07 -19.72 28.93
CA LEU A 234 9.64 -20.93 28.36
C LEU A 234 8.67 -22.12 28.40
N PRO A 235 7.96 -22.41 29.52
CA PRO A 235 7.05 -23.55 29.56
C PRO A 235 5.95 -23.49 28.50
N ILE A 236 5.36 -22.30 28.30
CA ILE A 236 4.30 -22.13 27.31
C ILE A 236 4.86 -22.11 25.88
N LEU A 237 6.06 -21.55 25.66
CA LEU A 237 6.72 -21.59 24.35
C LEU A 237 7.00 -23.03 23.91
N GLU A 238 7.52 -23.88 24.80
CA GLU A 238 7.75 -25.29 24.52
C GLU A 238 6.46 -26.03 24.17
N ALA A 239 5.39 -25.77 24.92
CA ALA A 239 4.08 -26.36 24.67
C ALA A 239 3.51 -25.94 23.30
N VAL A 240 3.67 -24.67 22.91
CA VAL A 240 3.22 -24.19 21.60
C VAL A 240 4.08 -24.77 20.47
N VAL A 241 5.40 -24.87 20.63
CA VAL A 241 6.27 -25.52 19.64
C VAL A 241 5.85 -26.97 19.41
N GLN A 242 5.53 -27.71 20.47
CA GLN A 242 5.05 -29.10 20.36
C GLN A 242 3.73 -29.22 19.60
N SER A 243 2.85 -28.21 19.70
CA SER A 243 1.59 -28.17 18.94
C SER A 243 1.79 -27.93 17.44
N GLY A 244 2.94 -27.37 17.03
CA GLY A 244 3.23 -26.97 15.66
C GLY A 244 2.48 -25.73 15.16
N ARG A 245 1.59 -25.15 16.00
CA ARG A 245 0.82 -23.93 15.68
C ARG A 245 1.65 -22.66 15.95
N PRO A 246 1.40 -21.57 15.21
CA PRO A 246 2.06 -20.29 15.47
C PRO A 246 1.61 -19.64 16.79
N LEU A 247 2.43 -18.73 17.32
CA LEU A 247 2.14 -17.93 18.52
C LEU A 247 2.15 -16.44 18.20
N LEU A 248 1.10 -15.73 18.61
CA LEU A 248 1.10 -14.28 18.74
C LEU A 248 1.27 -13.90 20.22
N ILE A 249 2.20 -13.01 20.51
CA ILE A 249 2.38 -12.44 21.85
C ILE A 249 1.93 -10.97 21.83
N ILE A 250 0.93 -10.65 22.64
CA ILE A 250 0.44 -9.30 22.89
C ILE A 250 0.80 -8.94 24.33
N ALA A 251 1.70 -7.98 24.51
CA ALA A 251 2.13 -7.52 25.84
C ALA A 251 2.24 -5.99 25.91
N GLU A 252 2.31 -5.38 27.10
CA GLU A 252 2.55 -3.94 27.22
C GLU A 252 3.74 -3.49 26.37
N ASP A 253 4.82 -4.25 26.43
CA ASP A 253 5.97 -4.14 25.55
C ASP A 253 6.79 -5.45 25.59
N ILE A 254 7.57 -5.73 24.55
CA ILE A 254 8.50 -6.85 24.50
C ILE A 254 9.86 -6.31 24.08
N GLU A 255 10.85 -6.42 24.95
CA GLU A 255 12.16 -5.77 24.74
C GLU A 255 13.35 -6.62 25.17
N GLY A 256 14.54 -6.10 24.92
CA GLY A 256 15.79 -6.64 25.44
C GLY A 256 16.05 -8.07 24.96
N GLU A 257 16.45 -8.93 25.91
CA GLU A 257 16.78 -10.32 25.65
C GLU A 257 15.58 -11.11 25.11
N ALA A 258 14.37 -10.79 25.57
CA ALA A 258 13.18 -11.51 25.13
C ALA A 258 12.90 -11.32 23.64
N LEU A 259 12.89 -10.08 23.16
CA LEU A 259 12.67 -9.79 21.74
C LEU A 259 13.78 -10.40 20.88
N ALA A 260 15.05 -10.23 21.28
CA ALA A 260 16.19 -10.76 20.54
C ALA A 260 16.11 -12.29 20.39
N THR A 261 15.73 -12.98 21.45
CA THR A 261 15.64 -14.45 21.46
C THR A 261 14.48 -14.96 20.62
N LEU A 262 13.31 -14.29 20.66
CA LEU A 262 12.18 -14.62 19.78
C LEU A 262 12.55 -14.46 18.30
N VAL A 263 13.23 -13.36 17.96
CA VAL A 263 13.70 -13.08 16.59
C VAL A 263 14.69 -14.16 16.13
N VAL A 264 15.70 -14.49 16.93
CA VAL A 264 16.71 -15.49 16.57
C VAL A 264 16.08 -16.88 16.38
N ASN A 265 15.14 -17.28 17.24
CA ASN A 265 14.48 -18.58 17.12
C ASN A 265 13.55 -18.66 15.91
N LYS A 266 12.85 -17.56 15.58
CA LYS A 266 12.05 -17.46 14.36
C LYS A 266 12.92 -17.59 13.11
N LEU A 267 14.05 -16.89 13.06
CA LEU A 267 14.98 -16.95 11.93
C LEU A 267 15.62 -18.33 11.75
N ARG A 268 15.83 -19.08 12.84
CA ARG A 268 16.32 -20.46 12.82
C ARG A 268 15.23 -21.49 12.46
N GLY A 269 13.99 -21.05 12.28
CA GLY A 269 12.85 -21.92 11.92
C GLY A 269 12.29 -22.76 13.07
N GLY A 270 12.79 -22.58 14.30
CA GLY A 270 12.38 -23.37 15.47
C GLY A 270 11.05 -22.93 16.10
N LEU A 271 10.63 -21.67 15.87
CA LEU A 271 9.44 -21.09 16.48
C LEU A 271 8.73 -20.16 15.49
N LYS A 272 7.47 -20.46 15.16
CA LYS A 272 6.60 -19.56 14.39
C LYS A 272 5.95 -18.55 15.35
N VAL A 273 6.60 -17.41 15.57
CA VAL A 273 6.13 -16.40 16.54
C VAL A 273 6.12 -15.00 15.95
N ALA A 274 5.19 -14.18 16.41
CA ALA A 274 5.20 -12.73 16.26
C ALA A 274 4.87 -12.05 17.58
N ALA A 275 5.39 -10.83 17.76
CA ALA A 275 5.16 -10.05 18.97
C ALA A 275 4.73 -8.63 18.61
N VAL A 276 3.68 -8.16 19.29
CA VAL A 276 3.08 -6.83 19.11
C VAL A 276 2.86 -6.18 20.48
N LYS A 277 2.89 -4.84 20.51
CA LYS A 277 2.51 -4.12 21.73
C LYS A 277 1.00 -4.17 21.92
N ALA A 278 0.56 -4.12 23.17
CA ALA A 278 -0.83 -3.96 23.52
C ALA A 278 -1.36 -2.59 23.04
N PRO A 279 -2.61 -2.51 22.57
CA PRO A 279 -3.22 -1.24 22.20
C PRO A 279 -3.63 -0.43 23.45
N GLY A 280 -3.61 0.89 23.33
CA GLY A 280 -3.96 1.80 24.43
C GLY A 280 -2.87 1.97 25.50
N PHE A 281 -3.22 2.66 26.58
CA PHE A 281 -2.36 2.97 27.73
C PHE A 281 -3.16 2.90 29.04
N GLY A 282 -2.49 2.61 30.16
CA GLY A 282 -3.13 2.57 31.49
C GLY A 282 -4.33 1.62 31.56
N ASP A 283 -5.40 2.03 32.22
CA ASP A 283 -6.62 1.22 32.37
C ASP A 283 -7.30 0.90 31.04
N ARG A 284 -7.18 1.79 30.04
CA ARG A 284 -7.69 1.52 28.69
C ARG A 284 -6.98 0.33 28.05
N ARG A 285 -5.67 0.20 28.26
CA ARG A 285 -4.92 -0.97 27.78
C ARG A 285 -5.44 -2.26 28.38
N LYS A 286 -5.66 -2.29 29.71
CA LYS A 286 -6.23 -3.46 30.39
C LYS A 286 -7.60 -3.82 29.80
N ALA A 287 -8.46 -2.82 29.64
CA ALA A 287 -9.80 -3.01 29.10
C ALA A 287 -9.81 -3.50 27.64
N MET A 288 -8.89 -3.01 26.80
CA MET A 288 -8.73 -3.49 25.42
C MET A 288 -8.12 -4.89 25.35
N LEU A 289 -7.18 -5.24 26.25
CA LEU A 289 -6.65 -6.59 26.34
C LEU A 289 -7.72 -7.60 26.76
N GLU A 290 -8.62 -7.20 27.67
CA GLU A 290 -9.80 -8.00 28.03
C GLU A 290 -10.76 -8.19 26.84
N ASP A 291 -10.92 -7.18 25.97
CA ASP A 291 -11.73 -7.35 24.76
C ASP A 291 -11.12 -8.36 23.79
N ILE A 292 -9.78 -8.31 23.61
CA ILE A 292 -9.04 -9.27 22.79
C ILE A 292 -9.19 -10.68 23.39
N ALA A 293 -9.13 -10.79 24.73
CA ALA A 293 -9.31 -12.05 25.44
C ALA A 293 -10.70 -12.64 25.19
N ILE A 294 -11.76 -11.84 25.35
CA ILE A 294 -13.15 -12.26 25.08
C ILE A 294 -13.34 -12.65 23.62
N LEU A 295 -12.81 -11.86 22.67
CA LEU A 295 -12.91 -12.14 21.23
C LEU A 295 -12.22 -13.45 20.83
N THR A 296 -11.13 -13.80 21.50
CA THR A 296 -10.28 -14.95 21.12
C THR A 296 -10.47 -16.17 22.00
N ASP A 297 -11.40 -16.12 22.97
CA ASP A 297 -11.57 -17.14 24.02
C ASP A 297 -10.27 -17.41 24.81
N GLY A 298 -9.51 -16.35 25.07
CA GLY A 298 -8.29 -16.38 25.86
C GLY A 298 -8.49 -15.80 27.25
N GLU A 299 -7.53 -16.03 28.14
CA GLU A 299 -7.48 -15.39 29.46
C GLU A 299 -6.48 -14.23 29.47
N LEU A 300 -6.87 -13.10 30.07
CA LEU A 300 -5.95 -11.99 30.32
C LEU A 300 -4.97 -12.36 31.44
N ILE A 301 -3.70 -12.57 31.08
CA ILE A 301 -2.64 -12.89 32.05
C ILE A 301 -2.21 -11.61 32.78
N SER A 302 -2.83 -11.39 33.93
CA SER A 302 -2.56 -10.27 34.83
C SER A 302 -2.08 -10.75 36.20
N GLU A 303 -1.02 -10.12 36.70
CA GLU A 303 -0.56 -10.33 38.08
C GLU A 303 -1.59 -9.86 39.11
N ASP A 304 -2.44 -8.89 38.77
CA ASP A 304 -3.51 -8.40 39.65
C ASP A 304 -4.59 -9.47 39.88
N LEU A 305 -4.75 -10.39 38.91
CA LEU A 305 -5.62 -11.57 39.00
C LEU A 305 -4.91 -12.79 39.63
N GLY A 306 -3.64 -12.64 40.04
CA GLY A 306 -2.85 -13.70 40.66
C GLY A 306 -2.29 -14.73 39.69
N ILE A 307 -2.38 -14.49 38.37
CA ILE A 307 -1.90 -15.42 37.34
C ILE A 307 -0.43 -15.12 37.02
N LYS A 308 0.44 -16.10 37.23
CA LYS A 308 1.86 -16.02 36.87
C LYS A 308 2.10 -16.63 35.50
N LEU A 309 2.97 -16.00 34.70
CA LEU A 309 3.36 -16.48 33.36
C LEU A 309 3.87 -17.93 33.35
N GLU A 310 4.59 -18.34 34.39
CA GLU A 310 5.14 -19.70 34.54
C GLU A 310 4.06 -20.79 34.62
N ASN A 311 2.85 -20.43 35.05
CA ASN A 311 1.72 -21.33 35.23
C ASN A 311 0.73 -21.28 34.06
N VAL A 312 1.02 -20.48 33.03
CA VAL A 312 0.14 -20.36 31.86
C VAL A 312 0.13 -21.67 31.09
N THR A 313 -1.06 -22.17 30.78
CA THR A 313 -1.27 -23.37 29.98
C THR A 313 -1.83 -23.02 28.61
N ILE A 314 -1.78 -23.96 27.66
CA ILE A 314 -2.35 -23.75 26.32
C ILE A 314 -3.84 -23.39 26.39
N GLY A 315 -4.59 -23.94 27.36
CA GLY A 315 -6.02 -23.65 27.51
C GLY A 315 -6.35 -22.22 27.93
N MET A 316 -5.35 -21.45 28.37
CA MET A 316 -5.50 -20.03 28.73
C MET A 316 -5.15 -19.10 27.55
N LEU A 317 -4.60 -19.66 26.46
CA LEU A 317 -4.25 -18.89 25.27
C LEU A 317 -5.49 -18.71 24.40
N GLY A 318 -5.69 -17.50 23.89
CA GLY A 318 -6.72 -17.24 22.90
C GLY A 318 -6.38 -17.93 21.58
N THR A 319 -7.39 -18.10 20.73
CA THR A 319 -7.22 -18.61 19.37
C THR A 319 -8.05 -17.80 18.38
N ALA A 320 -7.57 -17.79 17.14
CA ALA A 320 -8.27 -17.22 16.00
C ALA A 320 -7.93 -18.05 14.77
N LYS A 321 -8.72 -17.93 13.70
CA LYS A 321 -8.43 -18.59 12.43
C LYS A 321 -7.23 -17.97 11.72
N ARG A 322 -7.12 -16.64 11.75
CA ARG A 322 -6.01 -15.92 11.13
C ARG A 322 -5.66 -14.63 11.87
N VAL A 323 -4.38 -14.31 11.91
CA VAL A 323 -3.88 -13.00 12.32
C VAL A 323 -2.95 -12.46 11.23
N SER A 324 -3.18 -11.20 10.82
CA SER A 324 -2.26 -10.46 9.95
C SER A 324 -1.71 -9.23 10.67
N ILE A 325 -0.40 -9.02 10.58
CA ILE A 325 0.30 -7.91 11.24
C ILE A 325 1.14 -7.18 10.21
N ASP A 326 0.88 -5.89 10.04
CA ASP A 326 1.70 -4.98 9.24
C ASP A 326 2.62 -4.15 10.16
N LYS A 327 3.27 -3.12 9.61
CA LYS A 327 4.17 -2.24 10.37
C LYS A 327 3.47 -1.47 11.49
N ASP A 328 2.21 -1.12 11.28
CA ASP A 328 1.43 -0.18 12.08
C ASP A 328 0.18 -0.84 12.72
N ASN A 329 -0.35 -1.94 12.18
CA ASN A 329 -1.60 -2.58 12.60
C ASN A 329 -1.49 -4.09 12.83
N THR A 330 -2.39 -4.61 13.66
CA THR A 330 -2.68 -6.04 13.84
C THR A 330 -4.16 -6.29 13.63
N THR A 331 -4.50 -7.28 12.81
CA THR A 331 -5.88 -7.72 12.56
C THR A 331 -6.05 -9.17 12.99
N ILE A 332 -7.08 -9.43 13.81
CA ILE A 332 -7.50 -10.76 14.25
C ILE A 332 -8.80 -11.10 13.52
N VAL A 333 -8.81 -12.21 12.79
CA VAL A 333 -9.93 -12.65 11.95
C VAL A 333 -10.47 -13.97 12.49
N ASP A 334 -11.78 -14.01 12.73
CA ASP A 334 -12.53 -15.20 13.18
C ASP A 334 -11.95 -15.72 14.51
N GLY A 335 -12.09 -14.89 15.55
CA GLY A 335 -11.69 -15.21 16.92
C GLY A 335 -12.58 -16.31 17.52
N ALA A 336 -12.03 -17.18 18.36
CA ALA A 336 -12.76 -18.32 18.92
C ALA A 336 -13.73 -17.97 20.06
N GLY A 337 -13.90 -16.67 20.37
CA GLY A 337 -14.78 -16.18 21.41
C GLY A 337 -16.24 -16.60 21.21
N GLN A 338 -16.96 -16.82 22.31
CA GLN A 338 -18.38 -17.12 22.24
C GLN A 338 -19.18 -15.85 21.90
N ALA A 339 -20.04 -15.93 20.88
CA ALA A 339 -20.88 -14.82 20.42
C ALA A 339 -21.68 -14.14 21.56
N ASP A 340 -22.16 -14.89 22.54
CA ASP A 340 -22.89 -14.34 23.69
C ASP A 340 -21.98 -13.55 24.65
N ALA A 341 -20.74 -13.99 24.86
CA ALA A 341 -19.75 -13.27 25.65
C ALA A 341 -19.34 -11.96 24.97
N ILE A 342 -19.14 -12.00 23.64
CA ILE A 342 -18.83 -10.81 22.83
C ILE A 342 -20.00 -9.82 22.86
N LYS A 343 -21.25 -10.28 22.66
CA LYS A 343 -22.45 -9.44 22.79
C LYS A 343 -22.57 -8.81 24.17
N GLY A 344 -22.37 -9.60 25.23
CA GLY A 344 -22.38 -9.08 26.60
C GLY A 344 -21.34 -7.98 26.81
N ARG A 345 -20.14 -8.14 26.24
CA ARG A 345 -19.09 -7.12 26.29
C ARG A 345 -19.46 -5.85 25.51
N VAL A 346 -20.00 -6.01 24.31
CA VAL A 346 -20.51 -4.92 23.46
C VAL A 346 -21.59 -4.11 24.20
N GLU A 347 -22.55 -4.78 24.85
CA GLU A 347 -23.60 -4.12 25.64
C GLU A 347 -23.03 -3.39 26.86
N ALA A 348 -22.04 -3.96 27.53
CA ALA A 348 -21.36 -3.30 28.64
C ALA A 348 -20.70 -1.99 28.21
N ILE A 349 -20.00 -1.99 27.06
CA ILE A 349 -19.38 -0.79 26.49
C ILE A 349 -20.45 0.25 26.09
N ARG A 350 -21.57 -0.17 25.49
CA ARG A 350 -22.69 0.74 25.17
C ARG A 350 -23.25 1.44 26.41
N ARG A 351 -23.44 0.71 27.52
CA ARG A 351 -23.88 1.32 28.78
C ARG A 351 -22.84 2.28 29.36
N GLN A 352 -21.54 2.03 29.17
CA GLN A 352 -20.49 2.96 29.58
C GLN A 352 -20.54 4.26 28.75
N ILE A 353 -20.83 4.17 27.45
CA ILE A 353 -20.98 5.33 26.55
C ILE A 353 -22.17 6.21 26.98
N GLU A 354 -23.29 5.60 27.36
CA GLU A 354 -24.50 6.33 27.82
C GLU A 354 -24.27 7.02 29.16
N ASN A 355 -23.50 6.41 30.06
CA ASN A 355 -23.28 6.93 31.40
C ASN A 355 -22.10 7.92 31.50
N THR A 356 -21.23 8.00 30.49
CA THR A 356 -20.10 8.93 30.52
C THR A 356 -20.53 10.36 30.18
N THR A 357 -20.10 11.31 31.01
CA THR A 357 -20.28 12.74 30.80
C THR A 357 -19.12 13.38 30.03
N SER A 358 -18.02 12.64 29.84
CA SER A 358 -16.81 13.09 29.15
C SER A 358 -16.89 12.77 27.65
N ASP A 359 -16.85 13.80 26.81
CA ASP A 359 -16.86 13.63 25.35
C ASP A 359 -15.64 12.82 24.87
N TYR A 360 -14.48 13.04 25.51
CA TYR A 360 -13.26 12.29 25.23
C TYR A 360 -13.45 10.79 25.53
N ASP A 361 -13.98 10.44 26.70
CA ASP A 361 -14.20 9.03 27.05
C ASP A 361 -15.26 8.39 26.15
N ARG A 362 -16.28 9.17 25.76
CA ARG A 362 -17.31 8.72 24.82
C ARG A 362 -16.71 8.34 23.48
N GLU A 363 -15.88 9.21 22.89
CA GLU A 363 -15.17 8.94 21.63
C GLU A 363 -14.32 7.67 21.74
N LYS A 364 -13.57 7.52 22.83
CA LYS A 364 -12.68 6.36 23.04
C LYS A 364 -13.42 5.05 23.32
N LEU A 365 -14.59 5.11 23.96
CA LEU A 365 -15.47 3.95 24.11
C LEU A 365 -16.15 3.60 22.77
N GLN A 366 -16.49 4.59 21.94
CA GLN A 366 -17.03 4.38 20.60
C GLN A 366 -16.02 3.70 19.67
N GLU A 367 -14.76 4.14 19.66
CA GLU A 367 -13.67 3.47 18.92
C GLU A 367 -13.57 1.98 19.30
N ARG A 368 -13.61 1.71 20.61
CA ARG A 368 -13.49 0.37 21.17
C ARG A 368 -14.71 -0.50 20.85
N LEU A 369 -15.90 0.08 20.94
CA LEU A 369 -17.15 -0.55 20.53
C LEU A 369 -17.13 -0.90 19.03
N ALA A 370 -16.68 0.02 18.18
CA ALA A 370 -16.61 -0.20 16.73
C ALA A 370 -15.68 -1.37 16.40
N LYS A 371 -14.50 -1.44 17.05
CA LYS A 371 -13.53 -2.53 16.87
C LYS A 371 -14.07 -3.90 17.29
N LEU A 372 -14.93 -3.97 18.30
CA LEU A 372 -15.48 -5.23 18.80
C LEU A 372 -16.81 -5.64 18.12
N ALA A 373 -17.67 -4.66 17.79
CA ALA A 373 -19.00 -4.90 17.24
C ALA A 373 -19.05 -4.87 15.70
N GLY A 374 -18.09 -4.21 15.04
CA GLY A 374 -18.07 -4.04 13.59
C GLY A 374 -17.72 -5.31 12.82
N GLY A 375 -17.11 -6.29 13.50
CA GLY A 375 -16.64 -7.53 12.87
C GLY A 375 -15.57 -7.28 11.81
N VAL A 376 -15.22 -8.34 11.09
CA VAL A 376 -14.29 -8.31 9.96
C VAL A 376 -14.99 -8.91 8.76
N ALA A 377 -15.10 -8.15 7.67
CA ALA A 377 -15.52 -8.68 6.39
C ALA A 377 -14.33 -9.37 5.73
N VAL A 378 -14.55 -10.59 5.25
CA VAL A 378 -13.57 -11.41 4.55
C VAL A 378 -14.06 -11.63 3.14
N ILE A 379 -13.38 -11.01 2.17
CA ILE A 379 -13.60 -11.26 0.75
C ILE A 379 -12.71 -12.42 0.34
N LYS A 380 -13.31 -13.56 0.02
CA LYS A 380 -12.59 -14.72 -0.50
C LYS A 380 -12.57 -14.67 -2.02
N VAL A 381 -11.38 -14.70 -2.60
CA VAL A 381 -11.13 -14.54 -4.03
C VAL A 381 -10.88 -15.90 -4.66
N GLY A 382 -11.79 -16.31 -5.54
CA GLY A 382 -11.69 -17.53 -6.33
C GLY A 382 -11.16 -17.31 -7.76
N GLY A 383 -10.69 -18.39 -8.39
CA GLY A 383 -10.12 -18.35 -9.73
C GLY A 383 -9.76 -19.75 -10.26
N ALA A 384 -9.59 -19.88 -11.57
CA ALA A 384 -9.36 -21.17 -12.21
C ALA A 384 -7.92 -21.68 -12.04
N THR A 385 -6.97 -20.79 -11.77
CA THR A 385 -5.56 -21.11 -11.55
C THR A 385 -4.99 -20.30 -10.39
N GLU A 386 -3.95 -20.79 -9.72
CA GLU A 386 -3.28 -20.05 -8.63
C GLU A 386 -2.75 -18.68 -9.07
N VAL A 387 -2.30 -18.57 -10.34
CA VAL A 387 -1.82 -17.32 -10.91
C VAL A 387 -2.96 -16.30 -11.03
N GLU A 388 -4.12 -16.74 -11.50
CA GLU A 388 -5.31 -15.91 -11.61
C GLU A 388 -5.84 -15.49 -10.23
N VAL A 389 -5.88 -16.42 -9.26
CA VAL A 389 -6.33 -16.12 -7.89
C VAL A 389 -5.44 -15.04 -7.27
N LYS A 390 -4.11 -15.13 -7.43
CA LYS A 390 -3.18 -14.12 -6.91
C LYS A 390 -3.36 -12.76 -7.57
N GLU A 391 -3.49 -12.72 -8.90
CA GLU A 391 -3.72 -11.46 -9.62
C GLU A 391 -5.05 -10.82 -9.23
N ARG A 392 -6.13 -11.61 -9.15
CA ARG A 392 -7.44 -11.13 -8.69
C ARG A 392 -7.38 -10.64 -7.25
N LYS A 393 -6.67 -11.34 -6.36
CA LYS A 393 -6.51 -10.94 -4.96
C LYS A 393 -5.80 -9.58 -4.86
N ASP A 394 -4.69 -9.41 -5.56
CA ASP A 394 -3.97 -8.13 -5.59
C ASP A 394 -4.88 -7.01 -6.11
N ARG A 395 -5.69 -7.29 -7.15
CA ARG A 395 -6.71 -6.35 -7.65
C ARG A 395 -7.79 -6.01 -6.63
N VAL A 396 -8.27 -6.97 -5.83
CA VAL A 396 -9.23 -6.69 -4.74
C VAL A 396 -8.57 -5.85 -3.64
N ASP A 397 -7.32 -6.16 -3.28
CA ASP A 397 -6.56 -5.37 -2.31
C ASP A 397 -6.45 -3.91 -2.77
N ASP A 398 -6.02 -3.66 -4.02
CA ASP A 398 -5.89 -2.30 -4.58
C ASP A 398 -7.24 -1.57 -4.59
N ALA A 399 -8.30 -2.24 -5.05
CA ALA A 399 -9.64 -1.67 -5.09
C ALA A 399 -10.19 -1.34 -3.68
N LEU A 400 -9.88 -2.16 -2.67
CA LEU A 400 -10.27 -1.90 -1.30
C LEU A 400 -9.59 -0.61 -0.77
N HIS A 401 -8.30 -0.43 -1.03
CA HIS A 401 -7.57 0.77 -0.59
C HIS A 401 -8.08 2.02 -1.29
N ALA A 402 -8.31 1.97 -2.60
CA ALA A 402 -8.87 3.08 -3.36
C ALA A 402 -10.26 3.48 -2.84
N THR A 403 -11.09 2.48 -2.50
CA THR A 403 -12.43 2.71 -1.96
C THR A 403 -12.37 3.36 -0.58
N ARG A 404 -11.45 2.93 0.30
CA ARG A 404 -11.19 3.60 1.59
C ARG A 404 -10.75 5.05 1.39
N ALA A 405 -9.81 5.28 0.48
CA ALA A 405 -9.32 6.61 0.13
C ALA A 405 -10.45 7.54 -0.37
N ALA A 406 -11.42 6.99 -1.11
CA ALA A 406 -12.58 7.72 -1.58
C ALA A 406 -13.56 8.06 -0.46
N VAL A 407 -13.75 7.17 0.51
CA VAL A 407 -14.59 7.45 1.68
C VAL A 407 -13.97 8.54 2.58
N GLU A 408 -12.64 8.58 2.68
CA GLU A 408 -11.91 9.56 3.50
C GLU A 408 -11.93 10.99 2.92
N GLU A 409 -11.60 11.15 1.63
CA GLU A 409 -11.41 12.49 1.03
C GLU A 409 -12.36 12.81 -0.13
N GLY A 410 -13.28 11.90 -0.45
CA GLY A 410 -14.20 12.03 -1.57
C GLY A 410 -13.58 11.63 -2.91
N ILE A 411 -14.30 11.95 -3.97
CA ILE A 411 -14.01 11.57 -5.35
C ILE A 411 -13.96 12.79 -6.28
N VAL A 412 -13.21 12.64 -7.38
CA VAL A 412 -13.13 13.60 -8.49
C VAL A 412 -13.36 12.89 -9.84
N PRO A 413 -13.69 13.62 -10.92
CA PRO A 413 -13.79 13.03 -12.25
C PRO A 413 -12.47 12.37 -12.67
N GLY A 414 -12.54 11.09 -13.03
CA GLY A 414 -11.35 10.28 -13.30
C GLY A 414 -10.73 10.51 -14.68
N GLY A 415 -9.98 9.51 -15.17
CA GLY A 415 -9.39 9.55 -16.52
C GLY A 415 -8.32 10.64 -16.70
N GLY A 416 -7.73 11.12 -15.60
CA GLY A 416 -6.80 12.27 -15.61
C GLY A 416 -7.48 13.63 -15.82
N THR A 417 -8.81 13.67 -15.91
CA THR A 417 -9.60 14.88 -16.20
C THR A 417 -9.53 15.89 -15.07
N ALA A 418 -9.58 15.43 -13.82
CA ALA A 418 -9.41 16.30 -12.66
C ALA A 418 -8.10 17.09 -12.69
N LEU A 419 -6.98 16.44 -13.02
CA LEU A 419 -5.67 17.09 -13.17
C LEU A 419 -5.61 18.00 -14.39
N LEU A 420 -6.22 17.59 -15.51
CA LEU A 420 -6.29 18.41 -16.72
C LEU A 420 -6.98 19.76 -16.44
N TYR A 421 -8.16 19.76 -15.82
CA TYR A 421 -8.87 20.99 -15.51
C TYR A 421 -8.23 21.80 -14.39
N ALA A 422 -7.49 21.15 -13.49
CA ALA A 422 -6.68 21.87 -12.49
C ALA A 422 -5.61 22.76 -13.13
N THR A 423 -5.27 22.59 -14.42
CA THR A 423 -4.36 23.52 -15.11
C THR A 423 -4.89 24.96 -15.12
N LYS A 424 -6.22 25.16 -15.12
CA LYS A 424 -6.85 26.48 -15.13
C LYS A 424 -6.58 27.30 -13.87
N VAL A 425 -6.40 26.65 -12.71
CA VAL A 425 -6.04 27.36 -11.46
C VAL A 425 -4.64 27.97 -11.54
N LEU A 426 -3.81 27.52 -12.49
CA LEU A 426 -2.48 28.04 -12.74
C LEU A 426 -2.47 29.15 -13.80
N ASP A 427 -3.60 29.50 -14.39
CA ASP A 427 -3.67 30.56 -15.40
C ASP A 427 -3.41 31.93 -14.76
N GLY A 428 -2.45 32.66 -15.34
CA GLY A 428 -2.00 33.95 -14.80
C GLY A 428 -1.18 33.86 -13.51
N LEU A 429 -1.00 32.67 -12.92
CA LEU A 429 -0.15 32.48 -11.75
C LEU A 429 1.33 32.70 -12.14
N LYS A 430 2.00 33.58 -11.38
CA LYS A 430 3.42 33.88 -11.55
C LYS A 430 4.18 33.64 -10.26
N GLY A 431 5.42 33.20 -10.40
CA GLY A 431 6.36 33.14 -9.29
C GLY A 431 6.92 34.52 -8.96
N ILE A 432 7.83 34.58 -7.97
CA ILE A 432 8.50 35.85 -7.63
C ILE A 432 9.51 36.29 -8.70
N ASN A 433 9.91 35.37 -9.58
CA ASN A 433 10.79 35.60 -10.72
C ASN A 433 10.40 34.68 -11.90
N ASP A 434 11.07 34.87 -13.05
CA ASP A 434 10.79 34.12 -14.28
C ASP A 434 11.11 32.63 -14.14
N ASP A 435 12.15 32.27 -13.39
CA ASP A 435 12.54 30.88 -13.15
C ASP A 435 11.47 30.11 -12.35
N GLN A 436 10.88 30.73 -11.33
CA GLN A 436 9.74 30.16 -10.61
C GLN A 436 8.50 30.09 -11.49
N THR A 437 8.27 31.10 -12.32
CA THR A 437 7.17 31.07 -13.30
C THR A 437 7.34 29.89 -14.26
N ARG A 438 8.58 29.59 -14.66
CA ARG A 438 8.89 28.40 -15.44
C ARG A 438 8.62 27.10 -14.68
N GLY A 439 8.90 27.06 -13.38
CA GLY A 439 8.52 25.95 -12.49
C GLY A 439 7.01 25.67 -12.51
N ILE A 440 6.20 26.72 -12.49
CA ILE A 440 4.74 26.63 -12.59
C ILE A 440 4.31 26.08 -13.96
N ASP A 441 4.95 26.56 -15.04
CA ASP A 441 4.69 26.07 -16.40
C ASP A 441 4.99 24.57 -16.57
N ILE A 442 6.02 24.05 -15.88
CA ILE A 442 6.34 22.62 -15.88
C ILE A 442 5.15 21.81 -15.35
N ILE A 443 4.58 22.22 -14.22
CA ILE A 443 3.39 21.56 -13.66
C ILE A 443 2.20 21.70 -14.61
N ARG A 444 1.94 22.89 -15.18
CA ARG A 444 0.84 23.09 -16.14
C ARG A 444 0.92 22.12 -17.32
N ARG A 445 2.12 21.80 -17.81
CA ARG A 445 2.34 20.79 -18.85
C ARG A 445 2.18 19.36 -18.32
N ALA A 446 2.78 19.06 -17.18
CA ALA A 446 2.79 17.72 -16.60
C ALA A 446 1.40 17.21 -16.22
N LEU A 447 0.50 18.09 -15.76
CA LEU A 447 -0.88 17.73 -15.42
C LEU A 447 -1.69 17.15 -16.59
N GLN A 448 -1.27 17.38 -17.83
CA GLN A 448 -1.90 16.80 -19.03
C GLN A 448 -1.38 15.38 -19.33
N ALA A 449 -0.28 14.95 -18.71
CA ALA A 449 0.35 13.67 -19.03
C ALA A 449 -0.56 12.45 -18.75
N PRO A 450 -1.32 12.38 -17.64
CA PRO A 450 -2.19 11.22 -17.38
C PRO A 450 -3.28 11.04 -18.45
N VAL A 451 -4.06 12.09 -18.75
CA VAL A 451 -5.13 12.01 -19.77
C VAL A 451 -4.56 11.67 -21.16
N ARG A 452 -3.38 12.21 -21.50
CA ARG A 452 -2.69 11.91 -22.76
C ARG A 452 -2.27 10.44 -22.83
N GLN A 453 -1.70 9.91 -21.76
CA GLN A 453 -1.24 8.52 -21.72
C GLN A 453 -2.42 7.54 -21.74
N ILE A 454 -3.51 7.83 -21.04
CA ILE A 454 -4.74 7.03 -21.08
C ILE A 454 -5.31 6.98 -22.50
N ALA A 455 -5.40 8.13 -23.18
CA ALA A 455 -5.85 8.22 -24.57
C ALA A 455 -4.92 7.45 -25.53
N GLN A 456 -3.59 7.58 -25.36
CA GLN A 456 -2.60 6.86 -26.17
C GLN A 456 -2.71 5.34 -26.02
N ASN A 457 -2.88 4.85 -24.79
CA ASN A 457 -3.10 3.43 -24.54
C ASN A 457 -4.43 2.94 -25.15
N ALA A 458 -5.43 3.83 -25.24
CA ALA A 458 -6.69 3.58 -25.92
C ALA A 458 -6.63 3.67 -27.46
N GLY A 459 -5.48 4.04 -28.05
CA GLY A 459 -5.27 4.14 -29.49
C GLY A 459 -5.60 5.51 -30.09
N HIS A 460 -5.77 6.54 -29.26
CA HIS A 460 -6.06 7.91 -29.69
C HIS A 460 -4.84 8.83 -29.52
N ASP A 461 -4.83 9.95 -30.25
CA ASP A 461 -3.84 11.00 -30.03
C ASP A 461 -4.17 11.78 -28.75
N GLY A 462 -3.37 11.56 -27.70
CA GLY A 462 -3.58 12.20 -26.41
C GLY A 462 -3.55 13.73 -26.44
N ALA A 463 -2.77 14.36 -27.33
CA ALA A 463 -2.72 15.81 -27.43
C ALA A 463 -4.03 16.36 -28.02
N VAL A 464 -4.61 15.65 -29.00
CA VAL A 464 -5.93 15.99 -29.56
C VAL A 464 -7.03 15.85 -28.50
N ILE A 465 -7.02 14.75 -27.73
CA ILE A 465 -7.98 14.54 -26.65
C ILE A 465 -7.89 15.66 -25.60
N ALA A 466 -6.69 15.92 -25.08
CA ALA A 466 -6.45 16.93 -24.06
C ALA A 466 -6.80 18.34 -24.56
N GLY A 467 -6.42 18.68 -25.80
CA GLY A 467 -6.75 19.96 -26.42
C GLY A 467 -8.26 20.18 -26.53
N LYS A 468 -9.00 19.19 -27.05
CA LYS A 468 -10.47 19.30 -27.19
C LYS A 468 -11.17 19.48 -25.84
N LEU A 469 -10.69 18.83 -24.77
CA LEU A 469 -11.25 18.99 -23.43
C LEU A 469 -10.98 20.39 -22.84
N LEU A 470 -9.79 20.96 -23.10
CA LEU A 470 -9.41 22.29 -22.63
C LEU A 470 -10.09 23.42 -23.43
N ASP A 471 -10.28 23.23 -24.74
CA ASP A 471 -10.98 24.16 -25.62
C ASP A 471 -12.50 24.20 -25.34
N GLY A 472 -13.02 23.17 -24.67
CA GLY A 472 -14.41 23.09 -24.23
C GLY A 472 -14.72 24.02 -23.05
N ASN A 473 -15.94 24.57 -23.06
CA ASN A 473 -16.45 25.39 -21.95
C ASN A 473 -17.14 24.57 -20.83
N ASP A 474 -17.09 23.24 -20.91
CA ASP A 474 -17.72 22.33 -19.96
C ASP A 474 -16.66 21.48 -19.25
N GLU A 475 -16.37 21.84 -18.00
CA GLU A 475 -15.40 21.13 -17.14
C GLU A 475 -15.95 19.82 -16.56
N THR A 476 -17.22 19.51 -16.83
CA THR A 476 -17.82 18.23 -16.45
C THR A 476 -17.56 17.16 -17.51
N LEU A 477 -17.15 17.56 -18.72
CA LEU A 477 -16.84 16.68 -19.81
C LEU A 477 -15.47 16.03 -19.62
N GLY A 478 -15.36 14.72 -19.85
CA GLY A 478 -14.09 14.02 -19.94
C GLY A 478 -14.09 13.00 -21.07
N PHE A 479 -12.95 12.37 -21.31
CA PHE A 479 -12.82 11.33 -22.31
C PHE A 479 -12.88 9.95 -21.65
N ASN A 480 -13.97 9.22 -21.88
CA ASN A 480 -14.09 7.84 -21.44
C ASN A 480 -13.34 6.93 -22.41
N ALA A 481 -12.13 6.53 -22.02
CA ALA A 481 -11.25 5.68 -22.83
C ALA A 481 -11.74 4.24 -22.99
N ALA A 482 -12.73 3.79 -22.20
CA ALA A 482 -13.34 2.47 -22.37
C ALA A 482 -14.35 2.47 -23.52
N THR A 483 -15.14 3.54 -23.64
CA THR A 483 -16.21 3.69 -24.65
C THR A 483 -15.83 4.56 -25.85
N ASP A 484 -14.66 5.20 -25.80
CA ASP A 484 -14.17 6.17 -26.79
C ASP A 484 -15.08 7.40 -26.97
N ALA A 485 -15.80 7.79 -25.90
CA ALA A 485 -16.78 8.88 -25.91
C ALA A 485 -16.36 10.07 -25.04
N TYR A 486 -16.84 11.27 -25.41
CA TYR A 486 -16.77 12.46 -24.57
C TYR A 486 -18.07 12.58 -23.78
N GLU A 487 -18.00 12.47 -22.46
CA GLU A 487 -19.19 12.44 -21.60
C GLU A 487 -18.88 12.92 -20.18
N ASN A 488 -19.92 13.05 -19.36
CA ASN A 488 -19.74 13.36 -17.94
C ASN A 488 -19.21 12.12 -17.20
N LEU A 489 -17.93 12.14 -16.84
CA LEU A 489 -17.25 10.98 -16.26
C LEU A 489 -17.82 10.58 -14.89
N VAL A 490 -18.31 11.54 -14.10
CA VAL A 490 -18.95 11.22 -12.81
C VAL A 490 -20.26 10.48 -13.06
N SER A 491 -21.08 10.93 -14.01
CA SER A 491 -22.31 10.23 -14.40
C SER A 491 -22.05 8.87 -15.04
N ALA A 492 -20.93 8.73 -15.77
CA ALA A 492 -20.49 7.46 -16.36
C ALA A 492 -19.83 6.51 -15.33
N GLY A 493 -19.65 6.94 -14.08
CA GLY A 493 -19.01 6.14 -13.02
C GLY A 493 -17.48 6.05 -13.14
N VAL A 494 -16.86 6.88 -13.96
CA VAL A 494 -15.40 7.01 -14.09
C VAL A 494 -14.92 8.08 -13.11
N ILE A 495 -14.64 7.63 -11.89
CA ILE A 495 -14.29 8.46 -10.74
C ILE A 495 -13.02 7.95 -10.08
N ASP A 496 -12.18 8.90 -9.62
CA ASP A 496 -10.94 8.59 -8.92
C ASP A 496 -11.04 9.15 -7.48
N PRO A 497 -10.49 8.45 -6.46
CA PRO A 497 -10.38 9.01 -5.12
C PRO A 497 -9.53 10.28 -5.11
N THR A 498 -10.02 11.34 -4.48
CA THR A 498 -9.30 12.63 -4.38
C THR A 498 -7.94 12.45 -3.73
N LYS A 499 -7.86 11.62 -2.69
CA LYS A 499 -6.63 11.25 -1.98
C LYS A 499 -5.59 10.63 -2.92
N VAL A 500 -6.00 9.74 -3.82
CA VAL A 500 -5.11 9.10 -4.82
C VAL A 500 -4.53 10.15 -5.77
N VAL A 501 -5.41 10.95 -6.39
CA VAL A 501 -5.00 11.95 -7.40
C VAL A 501 -4.05 13.00 -6.82
N ARG A 502 -4.34 13.54 -5.64
CA ARG A 502 -3.46 14.53 -5.00
C ARG A 502 -2.12 13.92 -4.57
N THR A 503 -2.13 12.68 -4.05
CA THR A 503 -0.94 12.02 -3.52
C THR A 503 0.02 11.69 -4.66
N ALA A 504 -0.50 11.17 -5.76
CA ALA A 504 0.28 10.92 -6.97
C ALA A 504 1.01 12.18 -7.47
N LEU A 505 0.34 13.34 -7.50
CA LEU A 505 0.97 14.61 -7.89
C LEU A 505 2.03 15.07 -6.87
N GLN A 506 1.72 15.02 -5.57
CA GLN A 506 2.62 15.47 -4.51
C GLN A 506 3.90 14.63 -4.46
N ASP A 507 3.79 13.30 -4.52
CA ASP A 507 4.95 12.40 -4.50
C ASP A 507 5.79 12.53 -5.78
N ALA A 508 5.13 12.61 -6.95
CA ALA A 508 5.80 12.83 -8.22
C ALA A 508 6.60 14.14 -8.22
N ALA A 509 5.99 15.24 -7.78
CA ALA A 509 6.66 16.54 -7.71
C ALA A 509 7.79 16.56 -6.67
N SER A 510 7.63 15.86 -5.55
CA SER A 510 8.65 15.75 -4.51
C SER A 510 9.94 15.15 -5.05
N VAL A 511 9.86 13.97 -5.68
CA VAL A 511 11.03 13.30 -6.25
C VAL A 511 11.57 14.04 -7.47
N ALA A 512 10.69 14.54 -8.35
CA ALA A 512 11.14 15.30 -9.50
C ALA A 512 11.88 16.58 -9.10
N GLY A 513 11.43 17.28 -8.05
CA GLY A 513 12.11 18.43 -7.50
C GLY A 513 13.54 18.12 -7.04
N LEU A 514 13.75 16.98 -6.37
CA LEU A 514 15.09 16.54 -5.96
C LEU A 514 15.98 16.23 -7.17
N LEU A 515 15.43 15.54 -8.17
CA LEU A 515 16.14 15.19 -9.40
C LEU A 515 16.57 16.43 -10.20
N ILE A 516 15.68 17.41 -10.34
CA ILE A 516 15.96 18.67 -11.05
C ILE A 516 17.11 19.43 -10.38
N THR A 517 17.19 19.39 -9.05
CA THR A 517 18.25 20.06 -8.27
C THR A 517 19.55 19.26 -8.17
N THR A 518 19.64 18.08 -8.80
CA THR A 518 20.82 17.21 -8.69
C THR A 518 21.96 17.68 -9.60
N GLU A 519 23.12 17.95 -9.00
CA GLU A 519 24.32 18.42 -9.72
C GLU A 519 25.47 17.40 -9.74
N ALA A 520 25.45 16.39 -8.86
CA ALA A 520 26.42 15.30 -8.86
C ALA A 520 25.74 13.99 -8.44
N ALA A 521 26.19 12.89 -9.02
CA ALA A 521 25.79 11.54 -8.65
C ALA A 521 27.03 10.72 -8.31
N VAL A 522 26.96 9.96 -7.22
CA VAL A 522 28.05 9.11 -6.72
C VAL A 522 27.54 7.68 -6.67
N SER A 523 28.28 6.74 -7.26
CA SER A 523 27.94 5.32 -7.21
C SER A 523 29.16 4.46 -6.92
N ASP A 524 28.95 3.21 -6.52
CA ASP A 524 30.01 2.22 -6.45
C ASP A 524 30.56 1.90 -7.84
N ILE A 525 31.88 1.78 -7.94
CA ILE A 525 32.48 1.21 -9.16
C ILE A 525 32.06 -0.26 -9.22
N PRO A 526 31.48 -0.74 -10.33
CA PRO A 526 31.13 -2.15 -10.47
C PRO A 526 32.36 -3.03 -10.22
N GLU A 527 32.27 -3.93 -9.24
CA GLU A 527 33.31 -4.94 -9.05
C GLU A 527 33.26 -5.91 -10.23
N GLU A 528 34.34 -6.01 -10.99
CA GLU A 528 34.55 -7.16 -11.86
C GLU A 528 34.68 -8.38 -10.95
N LYS A 529 33.61 -9.18 -10.82
CA LYS A 529 33.76 -10.51 -10.23
C LYS A 529 34.79 -11.24 -11.09
N PRO A 530 35.90 -11.74 -10.53
CA PRO A 530 36.77 -12.62 -11.28
C PRO A 530 35.89 -13.76 -11.78
N ALA A 531 35.91 -14.00 -13.10
CA ALA A 531 35.29 -15.18 -13.67
C ALA A 531 35.70 -16.35 -12.79
N ALA A 532 34.71 -17.02 -12.17
CA ALA A 532 34.97 -18.16 -11.32
C ALA A 532 35.88 -19.10 -12.11
N GLY A 533 37.16 -19.12 -11.72
CA GLY A 533 38.18 -19.91 -12.38
C GLY A 533 37.66 -21.32 -12.42
N GLY A 534 37.51 -21.85 -13.63
CA GLY A 534 37.05 -23.21 -13.83
C GLY A 534 37.80 -24.12 -12.87
N MET A 535 37.05 -24.89 -12.08
CA MET A 535 37.63 -26.00 -11.36
C MET A 535 38.47 -26.82 -12.35
N PRO A 536 39.72 -27.17 -12.03
CA PRO A 536 40.44 -28.19 -12.79
C PRO A 536 39.67 -29.50 -12.66
N GLY A 537 38.85 -29.80 -13.67
CA GLY A 537 38.11 -31.05 -13.77
C GLY A 537 39.09 -32.21 -13.89
N GLY A 538 39.25 -32.93 -12.79
CA GLY A 538 39.87 -34.25 -12.78
C GLY A 538 38.89 -35.28 -13.36
N MET A 539 39.38 -35.98 -14.38
CA MET A 539 39.05 -37.36 -14.76
C MET A 539 37.68 -37.64 -15.43
N GLY A 540 37.76 -38.26 -16.62
CA GLY A 540 36.70 -39.15 -17.10
C GLY A 540 36.42 -39.07 -18.60
N GLY A 541 37.32 -39.62 -19.43
CA GLY A 541 37.05 -39.86 -20.84
C GLY A 541 36.09 -41.04 -21.05
N MET A 542 35.00 -40.77 -21.77
CA MET A 542 34.17 -41.69 -22.57
C MET A 542 33.09 -40.77 -23.20
N GLY A 543 32.91 -40.61 -24.50
CA GLY A 543 33.20 -41.50 -25.62
C GLY A 543 31.90 -41.72 -26.40
N GLY A 544 31.47 -40.73 -27.18
CA GLY A 544 30.64 -40.86 -28.38
C GLY A 544 29.13 -41.12 -28.23
N MET A 545 28.31 -40.20 -28.73
CA MET A 545 27.57 -40.35 -30.01
C MET A 545 26.59 -39.17 -30.19
N ASP A 546 26.81 -38.40 -31.26
CA ASP A 546 25.86 -37.45 -31.83
C ASP A 546 24.77 -38.20 -32.63
N PHE A 547 23.51 -37.79 -32.46
CA PHE A 547 22.63 -37.28 -33.52
C PHE A 547 21.51 -36.44 -32.93
#